data_AF-A0A8C2X6V3-F1
#
_entry.id   AF-A0A8C2X6V3-F1
#
_cell.length_a   1.000
_cell.length_b   1.000
_cell.length_c   1.000
_cell.angle_alpha   90.00
_cell.angle_beta   90.00
_cell.angle_gamma   90.00
#
_symmetry.space_group_name_H-M   'P 1'
#
loop_
_entity.id
_entity.type
_entity.pdbx_description
1 polymer ?
#
loop_
_entity_poly.entity_id
_entity_poly.type
_entity_poly.pdbx_seq_one_letter_code
_entity_poly.pdbx_strand_id
1 'polypeptide(L)' 'LICGFPRCLGDSDSDAATFSLGALCEGGTRSQAATTFFCLLNLKKLKAIHLQQRAPYEDIIATPGANFYN' A
#
# COMPACT_ATOMS: atom_id res chain seq x y z
N LEU A 1 6.95 -8.05 7.98
CA LEU A 1 5.62 -8.28 8.58
C LEU A 1 4.48 -7.72 7.70
N ILE A 2 4.64 -7.71 6.38
CA ILE A 2 3.55 -7.41 5.44
C ILE A 2 3.77 -8.39 4.29
N CYS A 3 2.77 -9.22 3.96
CA CYS A 3 2.86 -10.06 2.78
C CYS A 3 2.92 -9.10 1.57
N GLY A 4 4.01 -9.12 0.80
CA GLY A 4 4.12 -8.37 -0.46
C GLY A 4 4.70 -6.95 -0.40
N PHE A 5 4.58 -6.18 0.70
CA PHE A 5 5.03 -4.77 0.71
C PHE A 5 6.51 -4.53 0.34
N PRO A 6 7.50 -5.35 0.79
CA PRO A 6 8.88 -5.19 0.32
C PRO A 6 9.16 -5.82 -1.05
N ARG A 7 8.28 -6.69 -1.59
CA ARG A 7 8.42 -7.27 -2.93
C ARG A 7 7.90 -6.34 -4.03
N CYS A 8 6.87 -5.55 -3.76
CA CYS A 8 6.35 -4.56 -4.70
C CYS A 8 7.26 -3.32 -4.83
N LEU A 9 8.18 -3.12 -3.89
CA LEU A 9 9.10 -1.97 -3.89
C LEU A 9 10.36 -2.20 -4.75
N GLY A 10 10.62 -3.43 -5.20
CA GLY A 10 11.88 -3.83 -5.83
C GLY A 10 11.90 -3.92 -7.36
N ASP A 11 10.76 -3.75 -8.05
CA ASP A 11 10.62 -4.13 -9.47
C ASP A 11 10.24 -2.97 -10.42
N SER A 12 10.37 -1.70 -10.03
CA SER A 12 10.19 -0.60 -10.99
C SER A 12 11.23 0.49 -10.79
N ASP A 13 12.26 0.38 -11.62
CA ASP A 13 13.07 1.48 -12.08
C ASP A 13 12.14 2.52 -12.72
N SER A 14 12.23 3.76 -12.23
CA SER A 14 11.56 4.97 -12.74
C SER A 14 10.08 5.20 -12.35
N ASP A 15 9.91 6.28 -11.56
CA ASP A 15 8.68 7.06 -11.27
C ASP A 15 7.62 6.44 -10.33
N ALA A 16 7.57 6.96 -9.08
CA ALA A 16 6.52 6.81 -8.07
C ALA A 16 5.90 5.40 -7.91
N ALA A 17 6.54 4.55 -7.10
CA ALA A 17 6.04 3.22 -6.73
C ALA A 17 4.61 3.27 -6.17
N THR A 18 3.63 3.01 -7.04
CA THR A 18 2.20 3.14 -6.76
C THR A 18 1.60 1.74 -6.65
N PHE A 19 0.90 1.45 -5.55
CA PHE A 19 0.42 0.10 -5.25
C PHE A 19 -1.09 0.06 -5.04
N SER A 20 -1.73 -0.95 -5.59
CA SER A 20 -3.15 -1.25 -5.39
C SER A 20 -3.35 -2.16 -4.19
N LEU A 21 -4.28 -1.81 -3.30
CA LEU A 21 -4.64 -2.65 -2.14
C LEU A 21 -5.17 -4.02 -2.58
N GLY A 22 -5.98 -4.05 -3.64
CA GLY A 22 -6.49 -5.29 -4.22
C GLY A 22 -5.37 -6.23 -4.65
N ALA A 23 -4.37 -5.72 -5.36
CA ALA A 23 -3.19 -6.48 -5.78
C ALA A 23 -2.36 -6.96 -4.58
N LEU A 24 -2.26 -6.15 -3.51
CA LEU A 24 -1.52 -6.51 -2.30
C LEU A 24 -2.21 -7.59 -1.46
N CYS A 25 -3.52 -7.73 -1.63
CA CYS A 25 -4.35 -8.73 -0.94
C CYS A 25 -4.70 -9.93 -1.85
N GLU A 26 -4.24 -9.95 -3.09
CA GLU A 26 -4.52 -11.01 -4.05
C GLU A 26 -3.93 -12.34 -3.57
N GLY A 27 -4.75 -13.40 -3.53
CA GLY A 27 -4.37 -14.70 -2.99
C GLY A 27 -4.24 -14.76 -1.46
N GLY A 28 -4.54 -13.66 -0.75
CA GLY A 28 -4.48 -13.58 0.70
C GLY A 28 -5.77 -13.99 1.42
N THR A 29 -5.67 -14.22 2.72
CA THR A 29 -6.85 -14.44 3.59
C THR A 29 -7.46 -13.11 4.05
N ARG A 30 -8.74 -13.13 4.46
CA ARG A 30 -9.42 -11.96 5.05
C ARG A 30 -8.63 -11.31 6.21
N SER A 31 -7.95 -12.12 7.01
CA SER A 31 -7.09 -11.65 8.11
C SER A 31 -5.86 -10.89 7.59
N GLN A 32 -5.22 -11.39 6.53
CA GLN A 32 -4.09 -10.72 5.89
C GLN A 32 -4.51 -9.40 5.26
N ALA A 33 -5.66 -9.36 4.56
CA ALA A 33 -6.19 -8.12 3.99
C ALA A 33 -6.45 -7.05 5.06
N ALA A 34 -7.08 -7.43 6.19
CA ALA A 34 -7.34 -6.51 7.30
C ALA A 34 -6.03 -6.00 7.95
N THR A 35 -5.05 -6.89 8.13
CA THR A 35 -3.74 -6.53 8.68
C THR A 35 -3.00 -5.56 7.76
N THR A 36 -2.97 -5.85 6.46
CA THR A 36 -2.36 -4.99 5.44
C THR A 36 -3.03 -3.63 5.40
N PHE A 37 -4.36 -3.58 5.42
CA PHE A 37 -5.12 -2.33 5.46
C PHE A 37 -4.78 -1.51 6.71
N PHE A 38 -4.71 -2.16 7.88
CA PHE A 38 -4.31 -1.49 9.13
C PHE A 38 -2.87 -0.95 9.07
N CYS A 39 -1.93 -1.69 8.47
CA CYS A 39 -0.56 -1.20 8.25
C CYS A 39 -0.54 0.05 7.35
N LEU A 40 -1.29 0.06 6.25
CA LEU A 40 -1.40 1.22 5.37
C LEU A 40 -1.97 2.45 6.10
N LEU A 41 -2.97 2.27 6.95
CA LEU A 41 -3.52 3.36 7.77
C LEU A 41 -2.48 3.95 8.74
N ASN A 42 -1.64 3.10 9.35
CA ASN A 42 -0.54 3.56 10.20
C ASN A 42 0.53 4.31 9.39
N LEU A 43 0.91 3.80 8.21
CA LEU A 43 1.87 4.46 7.33
C LEU A 43 1.35 5.81 6.83
N LYS A 44 0.05 5.91 6.53
CA LYS A 44 -0.62 7.19 6.21
C LYS A 44 -0.56 8.16 7.38
N LYS A 45 -0.81 7.69 8.61
CA LYS A 45 -0.70 8.52 9.83
C LYS A 45 0.73 9.05 10.01
N LEU A 46 1.74 8.25 9.68
CA LEU A 46 3.14 8.64 9.70
C LEU A 46 3.56 9.51 8.49
N LYS A 47 2.63 9.84 7.59
CA LYS A 47 2.89 10.57 6.33
C LYS A 47 3.98 9.90 5.46
N ALA A 48 4.17 8.59 5.63
CA ALA A 48 5.08 7.79 4.82
C ALA A 48 4.45 7.45 3.46
N ILE A 49 3.12 7.32 3.40
CA ILE A 49 2.37 7.04 2.18
C ILE A 49 1.11 7.91 2.07
N HIS A 50 0.65 8.13 0.84
CA HIS A 50 -0.63 8.73 0.52
C HIS A 50 -1.59 7.64 0.03
N LEU A 51 -2.80 7.61 0.59
CA LEU A 51 -3.87 6.71 0.14
C LEU A 51 -4.92 7.52 -0.63
N GLN A 52 -5.20 7.08 -1.85
CA GLN A 52 -6.23 7.64 -2.72
C GLN A 52 -7.25 6.58 -3.09
N GLN A 53 -8.53 6.94 -3.04
CA GLN A 53 -9.64 6.10 -3.47
C GLN A 53 -10.49 6.93 -4.41
N ARG A 54 -10.72 6.43 -5.63
CA ARG A 54 -11.40 7.19 -6.70
C ARG A 54 -12.91 7.24 -6.52
N ALA A 55 -13.50 6.14 -6.07
CA ALA A 55 -14.93 6.01 -5.79
C ALA A 55 -15.18 5.08 -4.59
N PRO A 56 -16.38 5.11 -3.97
CA PRO A 56 -16.70 4.25 -2.83
C PRO A 56 -16.49 2.77 -3.16
N TYR A 57 -15.76 2.06 -2.30
CA TYR A 57 -15.39 0.64 -2.46
C TYR A 57 -14.56 0.30 -3.70
N GLU A 58 -14.11 1.31 -4.45
CA GLU A 58 -13.06 1.08 -5.44
C GLU A 58 -11.72 0.82 -4.76
N ASP A 59 -10.82 0.30 -5.58
CA ASP A 59 -9.47 -0.03 -5.18
C ASP A 59 -8.74 1.17 -4.56
N ILE A 60 -7.95 0.88 -3.53
CA ILE A 60 -7.23 1.89 -2.77
C ILE A 60 -5.80 1.91 -3.28
N ILE A 61 -5.44 3.05 -3.85
CA ILE A 61 -4.11 3.29 -4.41
C ILE A 61 -3.23 3.93 -3.33
N ALA A 62 -2.10 3.30 -3.04
CA ALA A 62 -1.08 3.80 -2.14
C ALA A 62 0.10 4.35 -2.95
N THR A 63 0.45 5.61 -2.73
CA THR A 63 1.62 6.29 -3.32
C THR A 63 2.62 6.66 -2.23
N PRO A 64 3.94 6.74 -2.53
CA PRO A 64 4.94 7.10 -1.54
C PRO A 64 4.79 8.57 -1.14
N GLY A 65 4.88 8.86 0.14
CA GLY A 65 4.92 10.22 0.68
C GLY A 65 6.36 10.69 0.87
N ALA A 66 6.52 11.97 1.20
CA ALA A 66 7.83 12.61 1.40
C ALA A 66 8.70 11.94 2.49
N ASN A 67 8.09 11.22 3.44
CA ASN A 67 8.81 10.52 4.53
C ASN A 67 8.98 9.02 4.29
N PHE A 68 8.91 8.53 3.05
CA PHE A 68 9.03 7.09 2.80
C PHE A 68 10.47 6.56 2.97
N TYR A 69 11.48 7.39 2.73
CA TYR A 69 12.91 7.03 2.76
C TYR A 69 13.73 7.76 3.84
N ASN A 70 13.08 8.51 4.73
CA ASN A 70 13.74 9.27 5.80
C ASN A 70 13.72 8.52 7.13
#